data_AF-A0A2N7RBB1-F1
#
_entry.id   AF-A0A2N7RBB1-F1
#
_cell.length_a   1.000
_cell.length_b   1.000
_cell.length_c   1.000
_cell.angle_alpha   90.00
_cell.angle_beta   90.00
_cell.angle_gamma   90.00
#
_symmetry.space_group_name_H-M   'P 1'
#
loop_
_entity.id
_entity.type
_entity.pdbx_description
1 polymer ?
#
loop_
_entity_poly.entity_id
_entity_poly.type
_entity_poly.pdbx_seq_one_letter_code
_entity_poly.pdbx_strand_id
1 'polypeptide(L)'
;MALLGKWDGAVWMLILGTPLFIVPIVIEARRALPLPVIFNRRTKEVYFDNDGELYHTPWQGIEAIACEFEIVGLYSGNIRHTSLEVLMKRLGEPENSIMVSLVTPAGKSLNMQKGFWEYIRSYMNNGPWFDHNGEHSESDEFVKSQLALNLKQSENLSAWQKIIQNKKEASGGKNFLTGTDALMLISNIIFYPSNKIQEFVYERAKRRSRNRWPEIVTERLRSDGPTTRLIDLERERSLSV
;
A
#
# COMPACT_ATOMS: atom_id res chain seq x y z
N MET A 1 -17.64 9.57 38.09
CA MET A 1 -17.62 11.05 38.05
C MET A 1 -18.52 11.66 36.97
N ALA A 2 -18.76 11.01 35.81
CA ALA A 2 -19.77 11.48 34.85
C ALA A 2 -21.22 11.13 35.23
N LEU A 3 -21.42 10.13 36.11
CA LEU A 3 -22.74 9.63 36.54
C LEU A 3 -23.44 10.50 37.62
N LEU A 4 -22.85 11.62 38.05
CA LEU A 4 -23.33 12.43 39.19
C LEU A 4 -23.88 13.82 38.79
N GLY A 5 -24.23 14.03 37.52
CA GLY A 5 -24.92 15.26 37.07
C GLY A 5 -24.10 16.55 37.07
N LYS A 6 -22.80 16.48 37.40
CA LYS A 6 -21.86 17.61 37.30
C LYS A 6 -21.20 17.62 35.92
N TRP A 7 -21.81 18.34 34.99
CA TRP A 7 -21.30 18.53 33.63
C TRP A 7 -19.92 19.20 33.59
N ASP A 8 -19.53 19.95 34.62
CA ASP A 8 -18.20 20.55 34.75
C ASP A 8 -17.07 19.50 34.65
N GLY A 9 -17.25 18.33 35.25
CA GLY A 9 -16.25 17.26 35.18
C GLY A 9 -16.11 16.66 33.77
N ALA A 10 -17.20 16.61 33.00
CA ALA A 10 -17.18 16.15 31.62
C ALA A 10 -16.49 17.18 30.69
N VAL A 11 -16.71 18.47 30.94
CA VAL A 11 -16.04 19.56 30.20
C VAL A 11 -14.52 19.49 30.41
N TRP A 12 -14.06 19.34 31.65
CA TRP A 12 -12.63 19.18 31.94
C TRP A 12 -12.02 17.91 31.32
N MET A 13 -12.75 16.79 31.32
CA MET A 13 -12.32 15.55 30.68
C MET A 13 -12.21 15.69 29.15
N LEU A 14 -13.12 16.45 28.52
CA LEU A 14 -13.03 16.74 27.08
C LEU A 14 -11.85 17.67 26.80
N ILE A 15 -11.70 18.77 27.54
CA ILE A 15 -10.61 19.74 27.33
C ILE A 15 -9.23 19.09 27.49
N LEU A 16 -9.06 18.19 28.46
CA LEU A 16 -7.78 17.50 28.69
C LEU A 16 -7.62 16.25 27.80
N GLY A 17 -8.70 15.51 27.55
CA GLY A 17 -8.67 14.29 26.75
C GLY A 17 -8.53 14.54 25.25
N THR A 18 -9.22 15.53 24.71
CA THR A 18 -9.17 15.88 23.28
C THR A 18 -7.75 16.14 22.76
N PRO A 19 -6.89 16.97 23.39
CA PRO A 19 -5.52 17.17 22.91
C PRO A 19 -4.67 15.90 22.99
N LEU A 20 -4.90 15.03 23.97
CA LEU A 20 -4.21 13.72 24.08
C LEU A 20 -4.47 12.81 22.86
N PHE A 21 -5.62 12.93 22.20
CA PHE A 21 -5.91 12.22 20.96
C PHE A 21 -5.48 13.00 19.72
N ILE A 22 -5.74 14.31 19.66
CA ILE A 22 -5.47 15.13 18.48
C ILE A 22 -3.96 15.29 18.25
N VAL A 23 -3.17 15.53 19.30
CA VAL A 23 -1.74 15.82 19.15
C VAL A 23 -0.98 14.64 18.51
N PRO A 24 -1.13 13.38 18.97
CA PRO A 24 -0.52 12.24 18.29
C PRO A 24 -0.97 12.08 16.84
N ILE A 25 -2.27 12.28 16.55
CA ILE A 25 -2.81 12.20 15.18
C ILE A 25 -2.13 13.24 14.28
N VAL A 26 -1.94 14.46 14.77
CA VAL A 26 -1.29 15.54 14.01
C VAL A 26 0.20 15.26 13.80
N ILE A 27 0.90 14.72 14.81
CA ILE A 27 2.31 14.31 14.71
C ILE A 27 2.44 13.19 13.68
N GLU A 28 1.62 12.14 13.79
CA GLU A 28 1.65 11.00 12.89
C GLU A 28 1.30 11.41 11.45
N ALA A 29 0.28 12.26 11.27
CA ALA A 29 -0.07 12.81 9.95
C ALA A 29 1.03 13.71 9.35
N ARG A 30 2.00 14.16 10.15
CA ARG A 30 3.18 14.92 9.73
C ARG A 30 4.42 14.06 9.51
N ARG A 31 4.45 12.82 10.01
CA ARG A 31 5.57 11.91 9.78
C ARG A 31 5.71 11.60 8.29
N ALA A 32 6.96 11.45 7.90
CA ALA A 32 7.32 11.01 6.58
C ALA A 32 7.08 9.50 6.48
N LEU A 33 6.30 9.07 5.50
CA LEU A 33 6.37 7.67 5.08
C LEU A 33 7.59 7.50 4.17
N PRO A 34 8.25 6.32 4.22
CA PRO A 34 9.28 5.98 3.25
C PRO A 34 8.72 6.12 1.83
N LEU A 35 9.60 6.45 0.89
CA LEU A 35 9.20 6.65 -0.49
C LEU A 35 8.82 5.30 -1.10
N PRO A 36 7.64 5.19 -1.76
CA PRO A 36 7.21 3.93 -2.34
C PRO A 36 8.02 3.61 -3.60
N VAL A 37 8.32 2.35 -3.88
CA VAL A 37 8.93 1.97 -5.17
C VAL A 37 8.05 2.46 -6.32
N ILE A 38 8.64 3.19 -7.27
CA ILE A 38 7.95 3.73 -8.44
C ILE A 38 8.32 2.93 -9.67
N PHE A 39 7.30 2.42 -10.37
CA PHE A 39 7.45 1.79 -11.67
C PHE A 39 7.08 2.80 -12.75
N ASN A 40 8.08 3.28 -13.50
CA ASN A 40 7.86 4.20 -14.62
C ASN A 40 7.76 3.42 -15.93
N ARG A 41 6.52 3.25 -16.42
CA ARG A 41 6.27 2.55 -17.67
C ARG A 41 6.85 3.24 -18.89
N ARG A 42 6.91 4.58 -18.89
CA ARG A 42 7.31 5.36 -20.06
C ARG A 42 8.81 5.24 -20.33
N THR A 43 9.63 5.37 -19.28
CA THR A 43 11.08 5.15 -19.37
C THR A 43 11.47 3.68 -19.22
N LYS A 44 10.53 2.81 -18.80
CA LYS A 44 10.76 1.40 -18.48
C LYS A 44 11.85 1.27 -17.42
N GLU A 45 11.70 2.00 -16.33
CA GLU A 45 12.61 2.00 -15.18
C GLU A 45 11.85 1.84 -13.87
N VAL A 46 12.55 1.33 -12.87
CA VAL A 46 12.07 1.24 -11.49
C VAL A 46 12.94 2.14 -10.64
N TYR A 47 12.32 2.96 -9.79
CA TYR A 47 12.99 3.89 -8.89
C TYR A 47 12.69 3.54 -7.44
N PHE A 48 13.70 3.66 -6.60
CA PHE A 48 13.60 3.51 -5.17
C PHE A 48 14.51 4.55 -4.50
N ASP A 49 14.04 5.16 -3.43
CA ASP A 49 14.83 6.12 -2.67
C ASP A 49 14.97 5.59 -1.25
N ASN A 50 16.23 5.47 -0.80
CA ASN A 50 16.58 5.05 0.54
C ASN A 50 17.30 6.21 1.24
N ASP A 51 16.60 6.88 2.16
CA ASP A 51 17.14 7.99 2.96
C ASP A 51 17.81 9.12 2.12
N GLY A 52 17.27 9.41 0.93
CA GLY A 52 17.77 10.44 0.02
C GLY A 52 18.78 9.94 -1.02
N GLU A 53 19.14 8.65 -0.97
CA GLU A 53 19.94 8.00 -2.01
C GLU A 53 19.01 7.36 -3.04
N LEU A 54 19.15 7.80 -4.30
CA LEU A 54 18.32 7.32 -5.40
C LEU A 54 18.93 6.05 -6.01
N TYR A 55 18.15 4.98 -6.00
CA TYR A 55 18.40 3.72 -6.66
C TYR A 55 17.49 3.56 -7.87
N HIS A 56 18.03 2.96 -8.92
CA HIS A 56 17.28 2.67 -10.12
C HIS A 56 17.71 1.34 -10.75
N THR A 57 16.82 0.77 -11.55
CA THR A 57 17.15 -0.33 -12.45
C THR A 57 16.31 -0.22 -13.72
N PRO A 58 16.88 -0.53 -14.90
CA PRO A 58 16.09 -0.71 -16.10
C PRO A 58 15.13 -1.89 -15.90
N TRP A 59 13.93 -1.76 -16.46
CA TRP A 59 12.95 -2.85 -16.50
C TRP A 59 13.41 -3.98 -17.43
N GLN A 60 14.11 -3.63 -18.51
CA GLN A 60 14.71 -4.62 -19.40
C GLN A 60 15.93 -5.24 -18.73
N GLY A 61 15.88 -6.56 -18.48
CA GLY A 61 16.93 -7.27 -17.76
C GLY A 61 16.86 -7.09 -16.25
N ILE A 62 15.71 -6.68 -15.70
CA ILE A 62 15.50 -6.60 -14.26
C ILE A 62 15.73 -7.96 -13.59
N GLU A 63 16.57 -7.97 -12.56
CA GLU A 63 16.81 -9.15 -11.74
C GLU A 63 15.88 -9.11 -10.54
N ALA A 64 14.92 -10.04 -10.52
CA ALA A 64 13.98 -10.20 -9.42
C ALA A 64 14.07 -11.62 -8.87
N ILE A 65 14.10 -11.73 -7.55
CA ILE A 65 14.20 -13.01 -6.84
C ILE A 65 13.00 -13.13 -5.92
N ALA A 66 12.30 -14.26 -6.02
CA ALA A 66 11.24 -14.62 -5.10
C ALA A 66 11.77 -15.67 -4.12
N CYS A 67 11.96 -15.27 -2.86
CA CYS A 67 12.48 -16.12 -1.80
C CYS A 67 11.34 -16.53 -0.87
N GLU A 68 11.17 -17.84 -0.69
CA GLU A 68 10.28 -18.40 0.31
C GLU A 68 11.11 -18.99 1.46
N PHE A 69 10.78 -18.61 2.69
CA PHE A 69 11.45 -19.10 3.89
C PHE A 69 10.46 -19.19 5.05
N GLU A 70 10.69 -20.13 5.95
CA GLU A 70 9.91 -20.29 7.18
C GLU A 70 10.76 -19.80 8.36
N ILE A 71 10.19 -18.92 9.17
CA ILE A 71 10.80 -18.49 10.41
C ILE A 71 10.04 -19.16 11.55
N VAL A 72 10.77 -19.94 12.35
CA VAL A 72 10.25 -20.56 13.57
C VAL A 72 10.79 -19.77 14.76
N GLY A 73 9.90 -19.06 15.44
CA GLY A 73 10.24 -18.30 16.66
C GLY A 73 9.51 -18.84 17.88
N LEU A 74 10.17 -18.77 19.04
CA LEU A 74 9.64 -19.29 20.31
C LEU A 74 8.25 -18.72 20.67
N TYR A 75 8.02 -17.45 20.33
CA TYR A 75 6.78 -16.72 20.64
C TYR A 75 5.88 -16.49 19.41
N SER A 76 6.40 -16.69 18.21
CA SER A 76 5.70 -16.43 16.94
C SER A 76 5.20 -17.69 16.24
N GLY A 77 5.61 -18.88 16.70
CA GLY A 77 5.32 -20.14 16.02
C GLY A 77 6.01 -20.22 14.66
N ASN A 78 5.50 -21.10 13.78
CA ASN A 78 5.93 -21.16 12.38
C ASN A 78 5.18 -20.08 11.59
N ILE A 79 5.94 -19.13 11.04
CA ILE A 79 5.42 -18.15 10.09
C ILE A 79 6.11 -18.37 8.75
N ARG A 80 5.30 -18.60 7.71
CA ARG A 80 5.76 -18.61 6.34
C ARG A 80 5.96 -17.18 5.84
N HIS A 81 7.16 -16.90 5.36
CA HIS A 81 7.53 -15.65 4.73
C HIS A 81 7.84 -15.90 3.25
N THR A 82 7.32 -15.04 2.39
CA THR A 82 7.69 -15.04 0.97
C THR A 82 7.94 -13.62 0.52
N SER A 83 9.20 -13.30 0.25
CA SER A 83 9.65 -12.01 -0.26
C SER A 83 9.78 -12.04 -1.77
N LEU A 84 9.49 -10.88 -2.40
CA LEU A 84 9.80 -10.60 -3.79
C LEU A 84 10.73 -9.40 -3.79
N GLU A 85 11.98 -9.63 -4.15
CA GLU A 85 13.05 -8.64 -4.08
C GLU A 85 13.58 -8.33 -5.48
N VAL A 86 13.91 -7.07 -5.70
CA VAL A 86 14.48 -6.58 -6.96
C VAL A 86 15.84 -5.97 -6.67
N LEU A 87 16.85 -6.34 -7.47
CA LEU A 87 18.15 -5.71 -7.42
C LEU A 87 18.07 -4.30 -8.01
N MET A 88 18.51 -3.30 -7.25
CA MET A 88 18.58 -1.91 -7.69
C MET A 88 19.98 -1.34 -7.47
N LYS A 89 20.45 -0.51 -8.40
CA LYS A 89 21.77 0.13 -8.36
C LYS A 89 21.65 1.60 -7.99
N ARG A 90 22.61 2.11 -7.21
CA ARG A 90 22.64 3.53 -6.85
C ARG A 90 22.97 4.38 -8.07
N LEU A 91 22.26 5.51 -8.21
CA LEU A 91 22.52 6.48 -9.27
C LEU A 91 23.96 7.02 -9.15
N GLY A 92 24.77 6.77 -10.18
CA GLY A 92 26.17 7.21 -10.31
C GLY A 92 27.21 6.32 -9.63
N GLU A 93 26.79 5.34 -8.82
CA GLU A 93 27.67 4.40 -8.13
C GLU A 93 27.12 2.97 -8.27
N PRO A 94 27.31 2.30 -9.42
CA PRO A 94 26.67 1.02 -9.72
C PRO A 94 27.13 -0.13 -8.80
N GLU A 95 28.30 0.01 -8.16
CA GLU A 95 28.83 -0.96 -7.19
C GLU A 95 27.96 -1.02 -5.93
N ASN A 96 27.29 0.08 -5.59
CA ASN A 96 26.36 0.16 -4.49
C ASN A 96 24.99 -0.32 -4.96
N SER A 97 24.76 -1.62 -4.83
CA SER A 97 23.49 -2.28 -5.16
C SER A 97 22.78 -2.82 -3.92
N ILE A 98 21.46 -2.76 -3.93
CA ILE A 98 20.61 -3.21 -2.83
C ILE A 98 19.46 -4.09 -3.35
N MET A 99 19.07 -5.08 -2.56
CA MET A 99 17.85 -5.87 -2.80
C MET A 99 16.68 -5.16 -2.12
N VAL A 100 15.72 -4.72 -2.92
CA VAL A 100 14.54 -4.00 -2.43
C VAL A 100 13.34 -4.93 -2.44
N SER A 101 12.77 -5.17 -1.26
CA SER A 101 11.52 -5.93 -1.14
C SER A 101 10.34 -5.10 -1.65
N LEU A 102 9.64 -5.60 -2.67
CA LEU A 102 8.51 -4.89 -3.27
C LEU A 102 7.24 -4.93 -2.39
N VAL A 103 7.14 -5.92 -1.50
CA VAL A 103 5.93 -6.17 -0.72
C VAL A 103 6.25 -6.80 0.61
N THR A 104 5.40 -6.55 1.62
CA THR A 104 5.47 -7.24 2.92
C THR A 104 5.46 -8.76 2.73
N PRO A 105 6.49 -9.49 3.23
CA PRO A 105 6.66 -10.91 2.95
C PRO A 105 5.83 -11.83 3.85
N ALA A 106 5.35 -11.33 5.00
CA ALA A 106 4.67 -12.15 6.00
C ALA A 106 3.29 -12.63 5.54
N GLY A 107 3.02 -13.93 5.70
CA GLY A 107 1.69 -14.52 5.45
C GLY A 107 1.30 -14.66 3.99
N LYS A 108 2.26 -14.46 3.06
CA LYS A 108 2.05 -14.64 1.62
C LYS A 108 2.68 -15.95 1.15
N SER A 109 2.11 -16.54 0.11
CA SER A 109 2.69 -17.69 -0.56
C SER A 109 3.53 -17.28 -1.77
N LEU A 110 4.44 -18.16 -2.21
CA LEU A 110 5.20 -17.97 -3.44
C LEU A 110 4.30 -17.78 -4.67
N ASN A 111 3.18 -18.49 -4.75
CA ASN A 111 2.23 -18.31 -5.85
C ASN A 111 1.61 -16.91 -5.87
N MET A 112 1.32 -16.32 -4.69
CA MET A 112 0.83 -14.95 -4.61
C MET A 112 1.90 -13.94 -5.08
N GLN A 113 3.17 -14.14 -4.71
CA GLN A 113 4.25 -13.26 -5.15
C GLN A 113 4.52 -13.41 -6.66
N LYS A 114 4.45 -14.62 -7.22
CA LYS A 114 4.51 -14.85 -8.67
C LYS A 114 3.37 -14.15 -9.41
N GLY A 115 2.14 -14.28 -8.91
CA GLY A 115 0.99 -13.57 -9.48
C GLY A 115 1.14 -12.05 -9.40
N PHE A 116 1.70 -11.53 -8.32
CA PHE A 116 2.01 -10.11 -8.19
C PHE A 116 3.11 -9.65 -9.16
N TRP A 117 4.15 -10.46 -9.38
CA TRP A 117 5.17 -10.18 -10.38
C TRP A 117 4.57 -10.16 -11.80
N GLU A 118 3.72 -11.13 -12.14
CA GLU A 118 3.01 -11.13 -13.44
C GLU A 118 2.09 -9.91 -13.59
N TYR A 119 1.43 -9.47 -12.52
CA TYR A 119 0.65 -8.22 -12.54
C TYR A 119 1.53 -7.00 -12.87
N ILE A 120 2.70 -6.85 -12.21
CA ILE A 120 3.65 -5.78 -12.53
C ILE A 120 4.14 -5.92 -13.97
N ARG A 121 4.43 -7.14 -14.41
CA ARG A 121 4.90 -7.43 -15.77
C ARG A 121 3.88 -7.01 -16.83
N SER A 122 2.61 -7.39 -16.67
CA SER A 122 1.52 -6.96 -17.55
C SER A 122 1.33 -5.45 -17.53
N TYR A 123 1.37 -4.82 -16.34
CA TYR A 123 1.28 -3.36 -16.22
C TYR A 123 2.41 -2.64 -16.97
N MET A 124 3.65 -3.11 -16.77
CA MET A 124 4.83 -2.51 -17.38
C MET A 124 4.88 -2.75 -18.88
N ASN A 125 4.54 -3.96 -19.36
CA ASN A 125 4.68 -4.33 -20.77
C ASN A 125 3.46 -3.95 -21.62
N ASN A 126 2.26 -4.32 -21.16
CA ASN A 126 1.04 -4.30 -21.95
C ASN A 126 0.18 -3.05 -21.71
N GLY A 127 0.42 -2.32 -20.62
CA GLY A 127 -0.26 -1.05 -20.35
C GLY A 127 -1.09 -1.07 -19.08
N PRO A 128 -1.88 -0.01 -18.82
CA PRO A 128 -2.57 0.14 -17.54
C PRO A 128 -3.84 -0.72 -17.45
N TRP A 129 -4.30 -1.19 -18.60
CA TRP A 129 -5.52 -1.93 -18.81
C TRP A 129 -5.16 -3.24 -19.48
N PHE A 130 -5.47 -4.32 -18.79
CA PHE A 130 -5.21 -5.67 -19.23
C PHE A 130 -6.32 -6.59 -18.74
N ASP A 131 -6.47 -7.72 -19.41
CA ASP A 131 -7.49 -8.71 -19.09
C ASP A 131 -7.00 -9.72 -18.02
N HIS A 132 -7.81 -10.74 -17.76
CA HIS A 132 -7.49 -11.84 -16.85
C HIS A 132 -6.24 -12.66 -17.24
N ASN A 133 -5.89 -12.70 -18.52
CA ASN A 133 -4.70 -13.38 -19.03
C ASN A 133 -3.46 -12.47 -19.01
N GLY A 134 -3.64 -11.21 -18.65
CA GLY A 134 -2.60 -10.20 -18.63
C GLY A 134 -2.30 -9.61 -20.00
N GLU A 135 -3.14 -9.85 -21.01
CA GLU A 135 -3.04 -9.25 -22.35
C GLU A 135 -3.61 -7.82 -22.35
N HIS A 136 -3.18 -6.98 -23.30
CA HIS A 136 -3.67 -5.61 -23.39
C HIS A 136 -5.19 -5.56 -23.63
N SER A 137 -5.87 -4.66 -22.93
CA SER A 137 -7.29 -4.36 -23.15
C SER A 137 -7.50 -2.86 -23.29
N GLU A 138 -8.44 -2.44 -24.12
CA GLU A 138 -8.86 -1.03 -24.21
C GLU A 138 -9.79 -0.63 -23.06
N SER A 139 -10.40 -1.60 -22.37
CA SER A 139 -11.36 -1.37 -21.28
C SER A 139 -10.69 -1.49 -19.91
N ASP A 140 -11.08 -0.62 -18.97
CA ASP A 140 -10.61 -0.62 -17.59
C ASP A 140 -11.50 -1.43 -16.62
N GLU A 141 -12.54 -2.08 -17.14
CA GLU A 141 -13.53 -2.83 -16.35
C GLU A 141 -12.90 -3.93 -15.49
N PHE A 142 -12.00 -4.73 -16.07
CA PHE A 142 -11.33 -5.80 -15.33
C PHE A 142 -10.51 -5.25 -14.17
N VAL A 143 -9.67 -4.25 -14.42
CA VAL A 143 -8.83 -3.63 -13.39
C VAL A 143 -9.69 -2.97 -12.30
N LYS A 144 -10.77 -2.28 -12.68
CA LYS A 144 -11.73 -1.69 -11.73
C LYS A 144 -12.43 -2.75 -10.89
N SER A 145 -12.80 -3.89 -11.48
CA SER A 145 -13.42 -4.99 -10.74
C SER A 145 -12.47 -5.55 -9.67
N GLN A 146 -11.17 -5.70 -9.99
CA GLN A 146 -10.16 -6.12 -9.02
C GLN A 146 -9.92 -5.07 -7.94
N LEU A 147 -9.89 -3.78 -8.31
CA LEU A 147 -9.76 -2.68 -7.35
C LEU A 147 -10.98 -2.57 -6.42
N ALA A 148 -12.18 -2.87 -6.90
CA ALA A 148 -13.40 -2.86 -6.10
C ALA A 148 -13.42 -3.96 -5.02
N LEU A 149 -12.62 -5.03 -5.18
CA LEU A 149 -12.42 -6.05 -4.14
C LEU A 149 -11.52 -5.55 -3.00
N ASN A 150 -10.73 -4.50 -3.21
CA ASN A 150 -9.87 -3.92 -2.18
C ASN A 150 -10.67 -3.02 -1.23
N LEU A 151 -11.39 -3.65 -0.31
CA LEU A 151 -12.17 -2.96 0.72
C LEU A 151 -11.24 -2.24 1.69
N LYS A 152 -11.44 -0.92 1.83
CA LYS A 152 -10.74 -0.18 2.89
C LYS A 152 -11.28 -0.63 4.25
N GLN A 153 -10.42 -0.62 5.28
CA GLN A 153 -10.84 -1.02 6.62
C GLN A 153 -12.00 -0.17 7.18
N SER A 154 -12.11 1.10 6.75
CA SER A 154 -13.25 1.97 7.08
C SER A 154 -14.55 1.59 6.39
N GLU A 155 -14.49 0.86 5.27
CA GLU A 155 -15.64 0.39 4.49
C GLU A 155 -16.15 -0.97 5.01
N ASN A 156 -15.41 -1.62 5.91
CA ASN A 156 -15.85 -2.89 6.50
C ASN A 156 -17.22 -2.78 7.16
N LEU A 157 -17.54 -1.65 7.80
CA LEU A 157 -18.86 -1.45 8.42
C LEU A 157 -19.98 -1.52 7.39
N SER A 158 -19.84 -0.83 6.26
CA SER A 158 -20.86 -0.83 5.20
C SER A 158 -20.91 -2.18 4.47
N ALA A 159 -19.78 -2.85 4.30
CA ALA A 159 -19.72 -4.22 3.78
C ALA A 159 -20.48 -5.20 4.68
N TRP A 160 -20.27 -5.14 6.00
CA TRP A 160 -20.99 -5.99 6.96
C TRP A 160 -22.47 -5.67 7.03
N GLN A 161 -22.87 -4.41 6.93
CA GLN A 161 -24.29 -4.03 6.80
C GLN A 161 -24.94 -4.65 5.57
N LYS A 162 -24.27 -4.64 4.41
CA LYS A 162 -24.74 -5.30 3.19
C LYS A 162 -24.86 -6.81 3.35
N ILE A 163 -23.87 -7.45 3.98
CA ILE A 163 -23.93 -8.90 4.27
C ILE A 163 -25.16 -9.25 5.12
N ILE A 164 -25.40 -8.47 6.17
CA ILE A 164 -26.56 -8.67 7.06
C ILE A 164 -27.88 -8.42 6.31
N GLN A 165 -27.94 -7.38 5.48
CA GLN A 165 -29.11 -7.09 4.65
C GLN A 165 -29.42 -8.24 3.68
N ASN A 166 -28.40 -8.76 2.98
CA ASN A 166 -28.56 -9.89 2.07
C ASN A 166 -29.03 -11.15 2.81
N LYS A 167 -28.49 -11.42 4.02
CA LYS A 167 -28.96 -12.53 4.88
C LYS A 167 -30.42 -12.34 5.31
N LYS A 168 -30.82 -11.10 5.62
CA LYS A 168 -32.19 -10.75 5.98
C LYS A 168 -33.16 -11.00 4.82
N GLU A 169 -32.79 -10.58 3.62
CA GLU A 169 -33.59 -10.80 2.41
C GLU A 169 -33.71 -12.29 2.08
N ALA A 170 -32.60 -13.04 2.14
CA ALA A 170 -32.57 -14.47 1.83
C ALA A 170 -33.39 -15.35 2.81
N SER A 171 -33.57 -14.89 4.05
CA SER A 171 -34.31 -15.62 5.11
C SER A 171 -35.73 -15.11 5.33
N GLY A 172 -36.23 -14.21 4.47
CA GLY A 172 -37.55 -13.60 4.64
C GLY A 172 -37.68 -12.82 5.96
N GLY A 173 -36.57 -12.31 6.49
CA GLY A 173 -36.51 -11.53 7.74
C GLY A 173 -36.51 -12.35 9.04
N LYS A 174 -36.48 -13.69 8.98
CA LYS A 174 -36.49 -14.55 10.18
C LYS A 174 -35.10 -15.15 10.44
N ASN A 175 -34.63 -15.10 11.68
CA ASN A 175 -33.39 -15.76 12.13
C ASN A 175 -32.13 -15.44 11.28
N PHE A 176 -32.00 -14.20 10.79
CA PHE A 176 -30.94 -13.80 9.87
C PHE A 176 -29.63 -13.37 10.54
N LEU A 177 -29.64 -13.12 11.85
CA LEU A 177 -28.48 -12.67 12.63
C LEU A 177 -27.97 -13.81 13.52
N THR A 178 -26.76 -14.27 13.24
CA THR A 178 -26.02 -15.15 14.15
C THR A 178 -25.31 -14.31 15.22
N GLY A 179 -24.99 -14.88 16.39
CA GLY A 179 -24.21 -14.19 17.43
C GLY A 179 -22.86 -13.65 16.93
N THR A 180 -22.24 -14.34 15.97
CA THR A 180 -21.03 -13.89 15.28
C THR A 180 -21.27 -12.65 14.40
N ASP A 181 -22.40 -12.58 13.70
CA ASP A 181 -22.77 -11.42 12.86
C ASP A 181 -22.99 -10.18 13.73
N ALA A 182 -23.67 -10.33 14.87
CA ALA A 182 -23.87 -9.26 15.84
C ALA A 182 -22.54 -8.77 16.43
N LEU A 183 -21.65 -9.70 16.81
CA LEU A 183 -20.32 -9.37 17.34
C LEU A 183 -19.46 -8.62 16.30
N MET A 184 -19.46 -9.07 15.05
CA MET A 184 -18.74 -8.40 13.96
C MET A 184 -19.31 -7.00 13.70
N LEU A 185 -20.63 -6.83 13.68
CA LEU A 185 -21.24 -5.52 13.49
C LEU A 185 -20.85 -4.53 14.60
N ILE A 186 -20.97 -4.96 15.87
CA ILE A 186 -20.61 -4.12 17.03
C ILE A 186 -19.13 -3.75 16.99
N SER A 187 -18.26 -4.72 16.71
CA SER A 187 -16.81 -4.48 16.56
C SER A 187 -16.53 -3.42 15.49
N ASN A 188 -17.12 -3.57 14.30
CA ASN A 188 -16.93 -2.61 13.21
C ASN A 188 -17.47 -1.21 13.56
N ILE A 189 -18.55 -1.10 14.34
CA ILE A 189 -19.05 0.21 14.83
C ILE A 189 -18.05 0.85 15.80
N ILE A 190 -17.54 0.09 16.77
CA ILE A 190 -16.59 0.57 17.78
C ILE A 190 -15.29 1.05 17.11
N PHE A 191 -14.78 0.28 16.13
CA PHE A 191 -13.52 0.60 15.44
C PHE A 191 -13.67 1.56 14.26
N TYR A 192 -14.90 1.88 13.82
CA TYR A 192 -15.12 2.76 12.67
C TYR A 192 -14.42 4.13 12.79
N PRO A 193 -14.49 4.85 13.93
CA PRO A 193 -13.80 6.13 14.07
C PRO A 193 -12.28 5.98 13.95
N SER A 194 -11.71 4.95 14.56
CA SER A 194 -10.26 4.66 14.49
C SER A 194 -9.83 4.38 13.05
N ASN A 195 -10.58 3.55 12.33
CA ASN A 195 -10.29 3.20 10.93
C ASN A 195 -10.34 4.45 10.03
N LYS A 196 -11.29 5.37 10.27
CA LYS A 196 -11.38 6.64 9.54
C LYS A 196 -10.24 7.59 9.84
N ILE A 197 -9.83 7.70 11.10
CA ILE A 197 -8.65 8.49 11.49
C ILE A 197 -7.39 7.92 10.84
N GLN A 198 -7.19 6.60 10.87
CA GLN A 198 -6.05 5.95 10.25
C GLN A 198 -6.01 6.17 8.73
N GLU A 199 -7.16 6.04 8.04
CA GLU A 199 -7.29 6.36 6.61
C GLU A 199 -6.86 7.80 6.33
N PHE A 200 -7.37 8.77 7.09
CA PHE A 200 -7.02 10.19 6.94
C PHE A 200 -5.51 10.44 7.14
N VAL A 201 -4.94 9.88 8.21
CA VAL A 201 -3.50 10.01 8.52
C VAL A 201 -2.67 9.42 7.37
N TYR A 202 -3.01 8.22 6.91
CA TYR A 202 -2.30 7.53 5.85
C TYR A 202 -2.38 8.27 4.51
N GLU A 203 -3.56 8.74 4.11
CA GLU A 203 -3.73 9.52 2.87
C GLU A 203 -2.92 10.82 2.92
N ARG A 204 -2.91 11.50 4.08
CA ARG A 204 -2.14 12.73 4.24
C ARG A 204 -0.64 12.48 4.18
N ALA A 205 -0.16 11.42 4.82
CA ALA A 205 1.24 11.03 4.81
C ALA A 205 1.69 10.57 3.40
N LYS A 206 0.88 9.77 2.71
CA LYS A 206 1.11 9.33 1.31
C LYS A 206 1.22 10.51 0.35
N ARG A 207 0.33 11.51 0.47
CA ARG A 207 0.38 12.73 -0.36
C ARG A 207 1.68 13.51 -0.16
N ARG A 208 2.20 13.58 1.07
CA ARG A 208 3.50 14.24 1.32
C ARG A 208 4.66 13.44 0.76
N SER A 209 4.66 12.12 0.92
CA SER A 209 5.70 11.24 0.38
C SER A 209 5.86 11.43 -1.14
N ARG A 210 4.74 11.48 -1.88
CA ARG A 210 4.78 11.77 -3.33
C ARG A 210 5.50 13.07 -3.71
N ASN A 211 5.44 14.10 -2.86
CA ASN A 211 6.05 15.40 -3.13
C ASN A 211 7.54 15.47 -2.74
N ARG A 212 8.12 14.40 -2.20
CA ARG A 212 9.52 14.34 -1.76
C ARG A 212 10.44 13.68 -2.79
N TRP A 213 9.89 13.16 -3.88
CA TRP A 213 10.69 12.57 -4.94
C TRP A 213 11.64 13.60 -5.54
N PRO A 214 12.91 13.23 -5.79
CA PRO A 214 13.87 14.09 -6.48
C PRO A 214 13.35 14.59 -7.82
N GLU A 215 13.72 15.82 -8.19
CA GLU A 215 13.23 16.48 -9.41
C GLU A 215 13.47 15.64 -10.66
N ILE A 216 14.67 15.04 -10.77
CA ILE A 216 15.08 14.13 -11.84
C ILE A 216 14.10 12.96 -12.09
N VAL A 217 13.48 12.44 -11.03
CA VAL A 217 12.46 11.40 -11.12
C VAL A 217 11.10 12.03 -11.45
N THR A 218 10.72 13.10 -10.75
CA THR A 218 9.39 13.72 -10.95
C THR A 218 9.19 14.25 -12.37
N GLU A 219 10.22 14.82 -13.00
CA GLU A 219 10.16 15.27 -14.40
C GLU A 219 9.86 14.10 -15.33
N ARG A 220 10.54 12.96 -15.14
CA ARG A 220 10.35 11.74 -15.94
C ARG A 220 8.99 11.07 -15.72
N LEU A 221 8.30 11.37 -14.63
CA LEU A 221 6.95 10.89 -14.36
C LEU A 221 5.86 11.76 -14.99
N ARG A 222 6.15 13.01 -15.37
CA ARG A 222 5.19 13.87 -16.08
C ARG A 222 4.94 13.35 -17.48
N SER A 223 3.73 13.53 -18.01
CA SER A 223 3.34 13.07 -19.36
C SER A 223 4.18 13.70 -20.48
N ASP A 224 4.60 14.94 -20.28
CA ASP A 224 5.43 15.77 -21.18
C ASP A 224 6.93 15.73 -20.85
N GLY A 225 7.32 14.99 -19.82
CA GLY A 225 8.72 14.92 -19.39
C GLY A 225 9.64 14.13 -20.34
N PRO A 226 10.94 14.06 -20.04
CA PRO A 226 11.91 13.37 -20.87
C PRO A 226 11.72 11.84 -20.83
N THR A 227 11.99 11.18 -21.96
CA THR A 227 11.98 9.71 -22.11
C THR A 227 13.36 9.09 -21.90
N THR A 228 14.41 9.91 -21.70
CA THR A 228 15.76 9.47 -21.38
C THR A 228 15.78 8.72 -20.05
N ARG A 229 16.35 7.52 -20.05
CA ARG A 229 16.52 6.70 -18.85
C ARG A 229 17.66 7.25 -17.99
N LEU A 230 17.62 7.02 -16.68
CA LEU A 230 18.71 7.39 -15.78
C LEU A 230 20.01 6.66 -16.14
N ILE A 231 19.90 5.41 -16.58
CA ILE A 231 21.03 4.61 -17.06
C ILE A 231 21.69 5.21 -18.32
N ASP A 232 20.89 5.84 -19.20
CA ASP A 232 21.42 6.49 -20.41
C ASP A 232 22.21 7.75 -20.03
N LEU A 233 21.74 8.49 -19.01
CA LEU A 233 22.47 9.65 -18.46
C LEU A 233 23.79 9.26 -17.77
N GLU A 234 23.81 8.13 -17.06
CA GLU A 234 25.04 7.60 -16.45
C GLU A 234 26.07 7.23 -17.52
N ARG A 235 25.60 6.59 -18.60
CA ARG A 235 26.44 6.24 -19.75
C ARG A 235 26.99 7.48 -20.45
N GLU A 236 26.19 8.52 -20.66
CA GLU A 236 26.66 9.80 -21.21
C GLU A 236 27.74 10.45 -20.33
N ARG A 237 27.66 10.25 -19.01
CA ARG A 237 28.65 10.74 -18.03
C ARG A 237 29.86 9.81 -17.87
N SER A 238 29.98 8.76 -18.69
CA SER A 238 31.06 7.75 -18.62
C SER A 238 31.18 7.05 -17.27
N LEU A 239 30.07 6.95 -16.52
CA LEU A 239 30.02 6.13 -15.31
C LEU A 239 29.81 4.67 -15.72
N SER A 240 30.43 3.74 -14.99
CA SER A 240 30.14 2.32 -15.19
C SER A 240 28.66 2.05 -14.93
N VAL A 241 28.08 1.13 -15.68
CA VAL A 241 26.66 0.78 -15.66
C VAL A 241 26.51 -0.72 -15.51
#